data_AF-A0A382JLR5-F1
#
_entry.id   AF-A0A382JLR5-F1
#
_cell.length_a   1.000
_cell.length_b   1.000
_cell.length_c   1.000
_cell.angle_alpha   90.00
_cell.angle_beta   90.00
_cell.angle_gamma   90.00
#
_symmetry.space_group_name_H-M   'P 1'
#
loop_
_entity.id
_entity.type
_entity.pdbx_description
1 polymer ?
#
loop_
_entity_poly.entity_id
_entity_poly.type
_entity_poly.pdbx_seq_one_letter_code
_entity_poly.pdbx_strand_id
1 'polypeptide(L)' 'VTGSLDLQVRYFQDSPEVGLPYREEHFIRRETTMVLPIGQTALVLVDTWDNHFILSWLERAEQTMRDAVVP' A
#
# COMPACT_ATOMS: atom_id res chain seq x y z
N VAL A 1 -8.53 -25.69 0.60
CA VAL A 1 -8.75 -25.00 -0.69
C VAL A 1 -7.59 -25.35 -1.60
N THR A 2 -7.85 -26.00 -2.73
CA THR A 2 -6.84 -26.35 -3.74
C THR A 2 -6.86 -25.28 -4.83
N GLY A 3 -5.81 -24.46 -4.92
CA GLY A 3 -5.70 -23.39 -5.91
C GLY A 3 -4.57 -22.40 -5.59
N SER A 4 -4.25 -21.53 -6.53
CA SER A 4 -3.27 -20.44 -6.39
C SER A 4 -3.91 -19.10 -6.72
N LEU A 5 -3.48 -18.05 -6.03
CA LEU A 5 -3.77 -16.67 -6.38
C LEU A 5 -2.66 -16.17 -7.31
N ASP A 6 -3.04 -15.70 -8.49
CA ASP A 6 -2.14 -14.97 -9.39
C ASP A 6 -2.36 -13.47 -9.16
N LEU A 7 -1.48 -12.86 -8.38
CA LEU A 7 -1.61 -11.49 -7.93
C LEU A 7 -0.61 -10.60 -8.65
N GLN A 8 -1.12 -9.57 -9.32
CA GLN A 8 -0.29 -8.43 -9.70
C GLN A 8 -0.14 -7.51 -8.50
N VAL A 9 1.07 -7.51 -7.94
CA VAL A 9 1.40 -6.80 -6.71
C VAL A 9 2.23 -5.58 -7.04
N ARG A 10 1.87 -4.47 -6.41
CA ARG A 10 2.64 -3.24 -6.43
C ARG A 10 2.90 -2.81 -4.99
N TYR A 11 4.16 -2.50 -4.68
CA TYR A 11 4.56 -2.05 -3.35
C TYR A 11 5.72 -1.06 -3.43
N PHE A 12 5.92 -0.32 -2.35
CA PHE A 12 7.10 0.52 -2.14
C PHE A 12 8.20 -0.32 -1.48
N GLN A 13 9.35 -0.44 -2.12
CA GLN A 13 10.42 -1.33 -1.65
C GLN A 13 11.31 -0.66 -0.59
N ASP A 14 11.64 0.61 -0.81
CA ASP A 14 12.65 1.34 -0.03
C ASP A 14 12.06 2.66 0.48
N SER A 15 12.58 3.14 1.62
CA SER A 15 12.30 4.50 2.09
C SER A 15 12.80 5.54 1.08
N PRO A 16 12.25 6.77 1.09
CA PRO A 16 12.79 7.87 0.32
C PRO A 16 14.28 8.09 0.59
N GLU A 17 14.98 8.67 -0.37
CA GLU A 17 16.36 9.10 -0.18
C GLU A 17 16.48 10.05 1.04
N VAL A 18 17.64 10.00 1.70
CA VAL A 18 17.89 10.81 2.90
C VAL A 18 17.68 12.29 2.59
N GLY A 19 16.80 12.94 3.36
CA GLY A 19 16.48 14.35 3.22
C GLY A 19 15.26 14.64 2.34
N LEU A 20 14.73 13.64 1.61
CA LEU A 20 13.45 13.79 0.93
C LEU A 20 12.28 13.58 1.90
N PRO A 21 11.17 14.33 1.75
CA PRO A 21 9.98 14.09 2.55
C PRO A 21 9.35 12.74 2.16
N TYR A 22 8.66 12.13 3.12
CA TYR A 22 7.89 10.91 2.92
C TYR A 22 6.63 11.18 2.09
N ARG A 23 6.80 11.21 0.77
CA ARG A 23 5.74 11.34 -0.25
C ARG A 23 5.88 10.22 -1.26
N GLU A 24 4.77 9.67 -1.74
CA GLU A 24 4.75 8.45 -2.60
C GLU A 24 5.62 8.59 -3.86
N GLU A 25 5.77 9.79 -4.42
CA GLU A 25 6.63 10.10 -5.57
C GLU A 25 8.13 9.93 -5.29
N HIS A 26 8.56 9.92 -4.02
CA HIS A 26 9.95 9.73 -3.62
C HIS A 26 10.28 8.27 -3.29
N PHE A 27 9.30 7.37 -3.30
CA PHE A 27 9.52 5.94 -3.08
C PHE A 27 9.78 5.22 -4.40
N ILE A 28 10.63 4.19 -4.34
CA ILE A 28 10.79 3.26 -5.45
C ILE A 28 9.61 2.29 -5.47
N ARG A 29 8.78 2.41 -6.52
CA ARG A 29 7.69 1.47 -6.79
C ARG A 29 8.20 0.26 -7.53
N ARG A 30 7.82 -0.92 -7.06
CA ARG A 30 8.03 -2.18 -7.75
C ARG A 30 6.71 -2.80 -8.12
N GLU A 31 6.72 -3.49 -9.24
CA GLU A 31 5.60 -4.30 -9.71
C GLU A 31 6.12 -5.72 -9.94
N THR A 32 5.35 -6.70 -9.48
CA THR A 32 5.69 -8.10 -9.65
C THR A 32 4.44 -8.95 -9.68
N THR A 33 4.54 -10.08 -10.37
CA THR A 33 3.50 -11.10 -10.38
C THR A 33 3.85 -12.14 -9.31
N MET A 34 2.97 -12.33 -8.34
CA MET A 34 3.12 -13.33 -7.29
C MET A 34 2.10 -14.45 -7.49
N VAL A 35 2.59 -15.68 -7.59
CA VAL A 35 1.74 -16.88 -7.63
C VAL A 35 1.76 -17.54 -6.25
N LEU A 36 0.68 -17.38 -5.49
CA LEU A 36 0.59 -17.76 -4.09
C LEU A 36 -0.34 -18.97 -3.87
N PRO A 37 0.15 -20.11 -3.38
CA PRO A 37 -0.71 -21.26 -3.07
C PRO A 37 -1.68 -20.92 -1.93
N ILE A 38 -2.99 -21.05 -2.15
CA ILE A 38 -4.01 -20.60 -1.18
C ILE A 38 -3.86 -21.31 0.17
N GLY A 39 -3.63 -22.63 0.16
CA GLY A 39 -3.48 -23.41 1.39
C GLY A 39 -2.20 -23.12 2.19
N GLN A 40 -1.28 -22.31 1.66
CA GLN A 40 -0.01 -21.93 2.29
C GLN A 40 0.12 -20.41 2.47
N THR A 41 -0.96 -19.66 2.21
CA THR A 41 -0.94 -18.19 2.21
C THR A 41 -1.92 -17.66 3.24
N ALA A 42 -1.52 -16.61 3.97
CA ALA A 42 -2.37 -15.86 4.88
C ALA A 42 -2.29 -14.35 4.55
N LEU A 43 -3.38 -13.62 4.80
CA LEU A 43 -3.40 -12.17 4.73
C LEU A 43 -2.99 -11.60 6.09
N VAL A 44 -2.01 -10.70 6.08
CA VAL A 44 -1.59 -9.94 7.26
C VAL A 44 -1.79 -8.46 6.96
N LEU A 45 -2.52 -7.77 7.83
CA LEU A 45 -2.70 -6.33 7.80
C LEU A 45 -1.84 -5.72 8.91
N VAL A 46 -0.87 -4.89 8.55
CA VAL A 46 0.08 -4.25 9.47
C VAL A 46 -0.18 -2.75 9.45
N ASP A 47 -0.14 -2.12 10.62
CA ASP A 47 -0.21 -0.66 10.81
C ASP A 47 -1.39 -0.01 10.07
N THR A 48 -2.55 -0.66 10.06
CA THR A 48 -3.82 -0.12 9.54
C THR A 48 -4.45 0.86 10.52
N TRP A 49 -3.69 1.87 10.90
CA TRP A 49 -4.10 2.89 11.86
C TRP A 49 -4.71 4.07 11.10
N ASP A 50 -5.38 4.97 11.81
CA ASP A 50 -5.93 6.20 11.26
C ASP A 50 -4.84 7.28 11.00
N ASN A 51 -3.62 7.05 11.48
CA ASN A 51 -2.46 7.90 11.24
C ASN A 51 -1.48 7.24 10.26
N HIS A 52 -0.93 8.03 9.34
CA HIS A 52 0.07 7.56 8.38
C HIS A 52 1.14 8.63 8.17
N PHE A 53 2.41 8.22 8.06
CA PHE A 53 3.54 9.14 7.89
C PHE A 53 3.76 9.62 6.44
N ILE A 54 2.99 9.11 5.47
CA ILE A 54 3.16 9.46 4.05
C ILE A 54 2.21 10.61 3.73
N LEU A 55 2.76 11.78 3.40
CA LEU A 55 1.98 13.03 3.27
C LEU A 55 0.96 12.95 2.13
N SER A 56 1.37 12.47 0.95
CA SER A 56 0.48 12.34 -0.20
C SER A 56 -0.65 11.33 0.03
N TRP A 57 -0.44 10.35 0.90
CA TRP A 57 -1.49 9.43 1.32
C TRP A 57 -2.52 10.15 2.20
N LEU A 58 -2.07 10.93 3.19
CA LEU A 58 -2.96 11.71 4.06
C LEU A 58 -3.81 12.68 3.26
N GLU A 59 -3.19 13.42 2.33
CA GLU A 59 -3.88 14.35 1.42
C GLU A 59 -4.99 13.64 0.63
N ARG A 60 -4.69 12.46 0.06
CA ARG A 60 -5.67 11.66 -0.69
C ARG A 60 -6.76 11.07 0.21
N ALA A 61 -6.42 10.62 1.42
CA ALA A 61 -7.37 10.10 2.38
C ALA A 61 -8.36 11.18 2.81
N GLU A 62 -7.87 12.39 3.11
CA GLU A 62 -8.70 13.55 3.44
C GLU A 62 -9.67 13.87 2.29
N GLN A 63 -9.17 13.97 1.06
CA GLN A 63 -9.99 14.24 -0.12
C GLN A 63 -11.09 13.17 -0.28
N THR A 64 -10.72 11.89 -0.16
CA THR A 64 -11.67 10.77 -0.26
C THR A 64 -12.74 10.84 0.83
N MET A 65 -12.35 11.17 2.06
CA MET A 65 -13.30 11.30 3.17
C MET A 65 -14.31 12.43 2.92
N ARG A 66 -13.85 13.58 2.43
CA ARG A 66 -14.72 14.72 2.06
C ARG A 66 -15.66 14.37 0.91
N ASP A 67 -15.14 13.70 -0.13
CA ASP A 67 -15.90 13.50 -1.35
C ASP A 67 -16.89 12.33 -1.28
N ALA A 68 -16.57 11.29 -0.50
CA ALA A 68 -17.25 10.01 -0.59
C ALA A 68 -17.86 9.51 0.73
N VAL A 69 -17.38 9.98 1.89
CA VAL A 69 -17.78 9.39 3.20
C VAL A 69 -18.63 10.35 4.01
N VAL A 70 -18.22 11.61 4.12
CA VAL A 70 -18.92 12.62 4.92
C VAL A 70 -19.23 13.82 4.01
N PRO A 71 -20.46 13.91 3.46
CA PRO A 71 -20.90 15.10 2.72
C PRO A 71 -20.90 16.35 3.60
#